data_AF-A0A660MDU1-F1
#
_entry.id   AF-A0A660MDU1-F1
#
_cell.length_a   1.000
_cell.length_b   1.000
_cell.length_c   1.000
_cell.angle_alpha   90.00
_cell.angle_beta   90.00
_cell.angle_gamma   90.00
#
_symmetry.space_group_name_H-M   'P 1'
#
loop_
_entity.id
_entity.type
_entity.pdbx_description
1 polymer ?
#
loop_
_entity_poly.entity_id
_entity_poly.type
_entity_poly.pdbx_seq_one_letter_code
_entity_poly.pdbx_strand_id
1 'polypeptide(L)'
;MANYQNQKASSQLSGGNAAYIEALYEQYLDAPESVSPQWRSYFDDIRGGQGGEKPRLPVQERFEALAQLPPLAGDGADSEAIRKQVAVLALISGYRARGHQVADLCPIHLRDRREVPDVDYRWHGLTDADLDSSFNTGTLFTGDMKLRDIIAYLEKAYKHHIGAEFSHIHNTDERRWLQRRLEQAAQGYGFSAARKKELLNTLVAADGLEKYLHKRFVGQKRFSLEG
;
A
#
# COMPACT_ATOMS: atom_id res chain seq x y z
N MET A 1 58.42 35.17 44.50
CA MET A 1 57.11 34.92 45.16
C MET A 1 55.91 35.00 44.20
N ALA A 2 56.01 35.56 42.99
CA ALA A 2 54.89 35.70 42.05
C ALA A 2 54.32 34.37 41.51
N ASN A 3 55.14 33.34 41.31
CA ASN A 3 54.68 32.06 40.74
C ASN A 3 53.77 31.23 41.66
N TYR A 4 53.98 31.28 42.97
CA TYR A 4 53.20 30.48 43.93
C TYR A 4 51.76 31.01 44.12
N GLN A 5 51.59 32.33 44.06
CA GLN A 5 50.26 32.96 44.13
C GLN A 5 49.42 32.66 42.89
N ASN A 6 50.04 32.68 41.70
CA ASN A 6 49.37 32.30 40.46
C ASN A 6 48.98 30.81 40.45
N GLN A 7 49.84 29.93 40.96
CA GLN A 7 49.55 28.50 41.03
C GLN A 7 48.43 28.16 42.03
N LYS A 8 48.31 28.90 43.14
CA LYS A 8 47.15 28.81 44.04
C LYS A 8 45.85 29.32 43.39
N ALA A 9 45.93 30.39 42.61
CA ALA A 9 44.77 30.97 41.94
C ALA A 9 44.25 30.08 40.79
N SER A 10 45.14 29.41 40.04
CA SER A 10 44.76 28.51 38.95
C SER A 10 44.53 27.06 39.37
N SER A 11 44.85 26.69 40.61
CA SER A 11 44.62 25.34 41.16
C SER A 11 43.16 24.88 41.04
N GLN A 12 42.22 25.83 41.14
CA GLN A 12 40.80 25.57 41.00
C GLN A 12 40.43 25.08 39.60
N LEU A 13 41.14 25.54 38.56
CA LEU A 13 40.96 25.20 37.14
C LEU A 13 41.76 23.96 36.70
N SER A 14 42.40 23.27 37.64
CA SER A 14 43.13 22.03 37.38
C SER A 14 42.19 20.93 36.86
N GLY A 15 42.70 20.06 36.00
CA GLY A 15 41.93 18.99 35.35
C GLY A 15 41.18 18.05 36.30
N GLY A 16 41.61 17.95 37.57
CA GLY A 16 40.88 17.20 38.60
C GLY A 16 39.53 17.80 39.00
N ASN A 17 39.34 19.11 38.80
CA ASN A 17 38.07 19.81 39.07
C ASN A 17 37.28 20.09 37.79
N ALA A 18 37.72 19.57 36.63
CA ALA A 18 37.13 19.89 35.33
C ALA A 18 35.63 19.54 35.28
N ALA A 19 35.23 18.37 35.78
CA ALA A 19 33.83 17.96 35.82
C ALA A 19 32.96 18.87 36.71
N TYR A 20 33.53 19.38 37.81
CA TYR A 20 32.84 20.31 38.71
C TYR A 20 32.67 21.70 38.08
N ILE A 21 33.71 22.20 37.40
CA ILE A 21 33.64 23.48 36.67
C ILE A 21 32.70 23.38 35.48
N GLU A 22 32.68 22.24 34.78
CA GLU A 22 31.77 22.00 33.67
C GLU A 22 30.31 21.99 34.13
N ALA A 23 30.00 21.31 35.24
CA ALA A 23 28.66 21.36 35.84
C ALA A 23 28.26 22.77 36.28
N LEU A 24 29.21 23.52 36.88
CA LEU A 24 28.96 24.90 37.32
C LEU A 24 28.76 25.86 36.13
N TYR A 25 29.46 25.62 35.02
CA TYR A 25 29.31 26.39 33.78
C TYR A 25 27.97 26.10 33.10
N GLU A 26 27.56 24.83 33.02
CA GLU A 26 26.25 24.43 32.51
C GLU A 26 25.11 25.06 33.32
N GLN A 27 25.25 25.10 34.65
CA GLN A 27 24.29 25.77 35.54
C GLN A 27 24.23 27.29 35.28
N TYR A 28 25.38 27.92 35.01
CA TYR A 28 25.45 29.33 34.62
C TYR A 28 24.81 29.59 33.24
N LEU A 29 24.89 28.65 32.29
CA LEU A 29 24.22 28.76 31.00
C LEU A 29 22.69 28.67 31.10
N ASP A 30 22.16 27.90 32.07
CA ASP A 30 20.71 27.76 32.31
C ASP A 30 20.15 28.92 33.15
N ALA A 31 20.78 29.22 34.28
CA ALA A 31 20.39 30.31 35.18
C ALA A 31 21.64 31.03 35.73
N PRO A 32 22.09 32.13 35.10
CA PRO A 32 23.27 32.88 35.54
C PRO A 32 23.20 33.37 36.99
N GLU A 33 21.98 33.59 37.50
CA GLU A 33 21.70 34.04 38.87
C GLU A 33 22.05 32.99 39.94
N SER A 34 22.09 31.72 39.56
CA SER A 34 22.27 30.60 40.49
C SER A 34 23.74 30.32 40.85
N VAL A 35 24.66 30.99 40.16
CA VAL A 35 26.11 30.86 40.36
C VAL A 35 26.65 32.11 41.06
N SER A 36 27.70 31.94 41.87
CA SER A 36 28.25 33.03 42.68
C SER A 36 28.75 34.20 41.81
N PRO A 37 28.74 35.44 42.33
CA PRO A 37 29.14 36.62 41.54
C PRO A 37 30.55 36.54 40.97
N GLN A 38 31.46 35.86 41.68
CA GLN A 38 32.85 35.65 41.26
C GLN A 38 32.95 34.74 40.04
N TRP A 39 32.18 33.65 40.02
CA TRP A 39 32.12 32.71 38.90
C TRP A 39 31.37 33.29 37.70
N ARG A 40 30.32 34.08 37.95
CA ARG A 40 29.59 34.80 36.89
C ARG A 40 30.52 35.72 36.10
N SER A 41 31.28 36.57 36.80
CA SER A 41 32.26 37.45 36.17
C SER A 41 33.36 36.69 35.44
N TYR A 42 33.78 35.54 35.97
CA TYR A 42 34.79 34.69 35.33
C TYR A 42 34.29 34.07 34.01
N PHE A 43 33.06 33.56 34.00
CA PHE A 43 32.45 32.99 32.80
C PHE A 43 32.03 34.07 31.77
N ASP A 44 31.62 35.25 32.24
CA ASP A 44 31.35 36.42 31.36
C ASP A 44 32.62 36.85 30.61
N ASP A 45 33.77 36.88 31.30
CA ASP A 45 35.08 37.23 30.72
C ASP A 45 35.54 36.19 29.69
N ILE A 46 35.36 34.89 29.99
CA ILE A 46 35.68 33.80 29.06
C ILE A 46 34.79 33.82 27.82
N ARG A 47 33.49 34.13 27.96
CA ARG A 47 32.56 34.15 26.83
C ARG A 47 32.81 35.31 25.87
N GLY A 48 33.53 36.35 26.29
CA GLY A 48 33.96 37.45 25.40
C GLY A 48 32.83 38.07 24.56
N GLY A 49 31.58 38.03 25.05
CA GLY A 49 30.40 38.52 24.34
C GLY A 49 29.80 37.61 23.25
N GLN A 50 30.23 36.34 23.10
CA GLN A 50 29.61 35.39 22.17
C GLN A 50 28.43 34.65 22.84
N GLY A 51 27.23 35.21 22.70
CA GLY A 51 25.98 34.64 23.24
C GLY A 51 25.39 33.53 22.36
N GLY A 52 26.00 32.34 22.36
CA GLY A 52 25.54 31.21 21.53
C GLY A 52 25.52 29.83 22.19
N GLU A 53 26.19 29.64 23.33
CA GLU A 53 26.23 28.32 24.00
C GLU A 53 24.96 28.07 24.80
N LYS A 54 24.36 26.89 24.59
CA LYS A 54 23.16 26.41 25.28
C LYS A 54 23.53 25.25 26.19
N PRO A 55 22.84 25.06 27.32
CA PRO A 55 23.06 23.92 28.21
C PRO A 55 22.94 22.58 27.46
N ARG A 56 23.93 21.70 27.66
CA ARG A 56 23.99 20.36 27.05
C ARG A 56 23.36 19.29 27.95
N LEU A 57 23.41 19.46 29.27
CA LEU A 57 22.91 18.48 30.24
C LEU A 57 21.43 18.10 30.03
N PRO A 58 20.47 19.04 29.80
CA PRO A 58 19.07 18.68 29.58
C PRO A 58 18.84 17.87 28.30
N VAL A 59 19.73 18.01 27.31
CA VAL A 59 19.71 17.25 26.07
C VAL A 59 20.25 15.85 26.29
N GLN A 60 21.37 15.72 27.01
CA GLN A 60 21.99 14.43 27.35
C GLN A 60 21.06 13.57 28.22
N GLU A 61 20.48 14.13 29.27
CA GLU A 61 19.51 13.42 30.13
C GLU A 61 18.29 12.92 29.33
N ARG A 62 17.84 13.71 28.35
CA ARG A 62 16.73 13.33 27.48
C ARG A 62 17.13 12.21 26.51
N PHE A 63 18.35 12.21 26.00
CA PHE A 63 18.87 11.12 25.17
C PHE A 63 19.12 9.84 25.97
N GLU A 64 19.60 9.93 27.20
CA GLU A 64 19.76 8.80 28.11
C GLU A 64 18.40 8.20 28.49
N ALA A 65 17.41 9.04 28.79
CA ALA A 65 16.04 8.59 29.04
C ALA A 65 15.42 7.90 27.81
N LEU A 66 15.67 8.42 26.59
CA LEU A 66 15.24 7.78 25.35
C LEU A 66 15.96 6.45 25.07
N ALA A 67 17.24 6.34 25.47
CA ALA A 67 18.01 5.11 25.32
C ALA A 67 17.59 4.01 26.31
N GLN A 68 16.99 4.38 27.44
CA GLN A 68 16.43 3.43 28.42
C GLN A 68 15.00 3.00 28.11
N LEU A 69 14.30 3.66 27.18
CA LEU A 69 13.01 3.17 26.70
C LEU A 69 13.23 1.92 25.84
N PRO A 70 12.35 0.90 25.96
CA PRO A 70 12.38 -0.22 25.02
C PRO A 70 12.23 0.33 23.60
N PRO A 71 12.92 -0.26 22.60
CA PRO A 71 12.79 0.18 21.23
C PRO A 71 11.31 0.17 20.86
N LEU A 72 10.81 1.31 20.38
CA LEU A 72 9.46 1.40 19.83
C LEU A 72 9.33 0.30 18.77
N ALA A 73 8.48 -0.69 19.03
CA ALA A 73 8.09 -1.71 18.06
C ALA A 73 7.25 -1.01 16.96
N GLY A 74 7.92 -0.33 16.04
CA GLY A 74 7.27 0.65 15.17
C GLY A 74 7.57 0.55 13.67
N ASP A 75 8.42 -0.37 13.22
CA ASP A 75 8.90 -0.34 11.82
C ASP A 75 8.68 -1.64 11.03
N GLY A 76 8.33 -2.74 11.70
CA GLY A 76 8.11 -4.05 11.04
C GLY A 76 6.69 -4.24 10.50
N ALA A 77 5.68 -3.81 11.27
CA ALA A 77 4.27 -4.05 10.94
C ALA A 77 3.81 -3.25 9.71
N ASP A 78 4.27 -1.99 9.57
CA ASP A 78 3.97 -1.17 8.40
C ASP A 78 4.65 -1.70 7.14
N SER A 79 5.89 -2.22 7.24
CA SER A 79 6.59 -2.78 6.08
C SER A 79 5.87 -4.02 5.52
N GLU A 80 5.39 -4.91 6.38
CA GLU A 80 4.66 -6.10 5.95
C GLU A 80 3.28 -5.75 5.38
N ALA A 81 2.55 -4.84 6.03
CA ALA A 81 1.25 -4.36 5.54
C ALA A 81 1.38 -3.69 4.16
N ILE A 82 2.41 -2.86 3.96
CA ILE A 82 2.71 -2.22 2.68
C ILE A 82 3.04 -3.27 1.61
N ARG A 83 3.86 -4.28 1.93
CA ARG A 83 4.18 -5.37 0.98
C ARG A 83 2.92 -6.12 0.54
N LYS A 84 2.05 -6.48 1.49
CA LYS A 84 0.77 -7.14 1.18
C LYS A 84 -0.14 -6.24 0.34
N GLN A 85 -0.20 -4.95 0.64
CA GLN A 85 -0.95 -3.98 -0.16
C GLN A 85 -0.45 -3.89 -1.60
N VAL A 86 0.87 -3.91 -1.82
CA VAL A 86 1.47 -3.96 -3.17
C VAL A 86 1.14 -5.28 -3.87
N ALA A 87 1.20 -6.41 -3.15
CA ALA A 87 0.81 -7.71 -3.68
C ALA A 87 -0.66 -7.75 -4.13
N VAL A 88 -1.58 -7.11 -3.40
CA VAL A 88 -2.99 -6.99 -3.81
C VAL A 88 -3.15 -6.15 -5.07
N LEU A 89 -2.42 -5.04 -5.21
CA LEU A 89 -2.44 -4.25 -6.45
C LEU A 89 -1.85 -5.01 -7.64
N ALA A 90 -0.81 -5.81 -7.41
CA ALA A 90 -0.22 -6.70 -8.41
C ALA A 90 -1.22 -7.79 -8.85
N LEU A 91 -1.94 -8.40 -7.91
CA LEU A 91 -3.02 -9.35 -8.18
C LEU A 91 -4.11 -8.73 -9.07
N ILE A 92 -4.60 -7.53 -8.72
CA ILE A 92 -5.61 -6.80 -9.51
C ILE A 92 -5.11 -6.56 -10.94
N SER A 93 -3.85 -6.14 -11.09
CA SER A 93 -3.21 -5.97 -12.39
C SER A 93 -3.12 -7.29 -13.17
N GLY A 94 -2.79 -8.38 -12.49
CA GLY A 94 -2.76 -9.74 -13.03
C GLY A 94 -4.10 -10.17 -13.63
N TYR A 95 -5.20 -9.95 -12.91
CA TYR A 95 -6.56 -10.20 -13.41
C TYR A 95 -6.90 -9.36 -14.65
N ARG A 96 -6.55 -8.07 -14.65
CA ARG A 96 -6.80 -7.18 -15.80
C ARG A 96 -5.98 -7.56 -17.05
N ALA A 97 -4.76 -8.06 -16.85
CA ALA A 97 -3.88 -8.44 -17.95
C ALA A 97 -4.19 -9.83 -18.50
N ARG A 98 -4.40 -10.81 -17.62
CA ARG A 98 -4.44 -12.24 -17.99
C ARG A 98 -5.71 -12.98 -17.58
N GLY A 99 -6.67 -12.32 -16.95
CA GLY A 99 -7.94 -12.93 -16.53
C GLY A 99 -8.70 -13.62 -17.68
N HIS A 100 -8.60 -13.08 -18.90
CA HIS A 100 -9.22 -13.67 -20.10
C HIS A 100 -8.74 -15.11 -20.39
N GLN A 101 -7.54 -15.51 -19.93
CA GLN A 101 -6.98 -16.85 -20.16
C GLN A 101 -7.59 -17.91 -19.25
N VAL A 102 -8.13 -17.49 -18.10
CA VAL A 102 -8.79 -18.37 -17.12
C VAL A 102 -10.31 -18.27 -17.17
N ALA A 103 -10.84 -17.41 -18.05
CA ALA A 103 -12.27 -17.17 -18.20
C ALA A 103 -13.03 -18.39 -18.73
N ASP A 104 -14.29 -18.52 -18.33
CA ASP A 104 -15.16 -19.61 -18.72
C ASP A 104 -15.87 -19.36 -20.06
N LEU A 105 -15.11 -19.52 -21.15
CA LEU A 105 -15.54 -19.17 -22.51
C LEU A 105 -16.08 -20.35 -23.32
N CYS A 106 -15.76 -21.59 -22.93
CA CYS A 106 -16.13 -22.77 -23.70
C CYS A 106 -17.42 -23.38 -23.12
N PRO A 107 -18.58 -23.26 -23.79
CA PRO A 107 -19.86 -23.72 -23.25
C PRO A 107 -19.95 -25.25 -23.09
N ILE A 108 -19.12 -25.98 -23.83
CA ILE A 108 -19.03 -27.44 -23.82
C ILE A 108 -17.80 -27.96 -23.05
N HIS A 109 -16.99 -27.05 -22.48
CA HIS A 109 -15.79 -27.34 -21.68
C HIS A 109 -14.85 -28.41 -22.28
N LEU A 110 -14.66 -28.41 -23.60
CA LEU A 110 -13.79 -29.37 -24.30
C LEU A 110 -12.28 -29.17 -24.02
N ARG A 111 -11.90 -28.00 -23.51
CA ARG A 111 -10.50 -27.65 -23.24
C ARG A 111 -10.33 -27.43 -21.76
N ASP A 112 -9.25 -27.98 -21.22
CA ASP A 112 -8.83 -27.69 -19.86
C ASP A 112 -8.49 -26.20 -19.73
N ARG A 113 -8.87 -25.62 -18.59
CA ARG A 113 -8.54 -24.24 -18.29
C ARG A 113 -7.04 -24.14 -18.02
N ARG A 114 -6.41 -23.12 -18.59
CA ARG A 114 -4.99 -22.87 -18.34
C ARG A 114 -4.80 -22.42 -16.90
N GLU A 115 -3.75 -22.88 -16.27
CA GLU A 115 -3.29 -22.31 -15.01
C GLU A 115 -2.48 -21.04 -15.31
N VAL A 116 -2.85 -19.94 -14.68
CA VAL A 116 -2.16 -18.65 -14.81
C VAL A 116 -1.75 -18.21 -13.41
N PRO A 117 -0.44 -18.20 -13.09
CA PRO A 117 0.02 -17.86 -11.74
C PRO A 117 -0.42 -16.47 -11.29
N ASP A 118 -0.54 -15.51 -12.20
CA ASP A 118 -0.85 -14.11 -11.88
C ASP A 118 -2.23 -13.84 -11.30
N VAL A 119 -3.17 -14.77 -11.48
CA VAL A 119 -4.52 -14.68 -10.89
C VAL A 119 -4.62 -15.43 -9.56
N ASP A 120 -3.58 -16.15 -9.16
CA ASP A 120 -3.48 -16.78 -7.84
C ASP A 120 -2.84 -15.82 -6.84
N TYR A 121 -3.54 -15.50 -5.76
CA TYR A 121 -3.03 -14.63 -4.70
C TYR A 121 -1.79 -15.22 -4.00
N ARG A 122 -1.66 -16.55 -3.96
CA ARG A 122 -0.49 -17.22 -3.37
C ARG A 122 0.79 -16.95 -4.13
N TRP A 123 0.71 -16.78 -5.45
CA TRP A 123 1.83 -16.39 -6.29
C TRP A 123 2.37 -14.99 -5.95
N HIS A 124 1.51 -14.10 -5.48
CA HIS A 124 1.89 -12.74 -5.04
C HIS A 124 2.37 -12.69 -3.59
N GLY A 125 2.52 -13.84 -2.91
CA GLY A 125 2.97 -13.92 -1.52
C GLY A 125 1.90 -13.63 -0.47
N LEU A 126 0.62 -13.66 -0.86
CA LEU A 126 -0.52 -13.59 0.07
C LEU A 126 -0.87 -14.99 0.57
N THR A 127 -1.29 -15.09 1.83
CA THR A 127 -1.66 -16.35 2.46
C THR A 127 -3.15 -16.40 2.81
N ASP A 128 -3.65 -17.58 3.13
CA ASP A 128 -5.05 -17.78 3.51
C ASP A 128 -5.42 -16.98 4.78
N ALA A 129 -4.43 -16.65 5.63
CA ALA A 129 -4.62 -15.79 6.79
C ALA A 129 -4.97 -14.33 6.42
N ASP A 130 -4.55 -13.88 5.24
CA ASP A 130 -4.77 -12.51 4.76
C ASP A 130 -6.16 -12.33 4.11
N LEU A 131 -6.92 -13.41 3.91
CA LEU A 131 -8.23 -13.38 3.24
C LEU A 131 -9.25 -12.48 3.94
N ASP A 132 -9.17 -12.38 5.27
CA ASP A 132 -10.05 -11.55 6.09
C ASP A 132 -9.50 -10.15 6.38
N SER A 133 -8.27 -9.86 5.95
CA SER A 133 -7.66 -8.54 6.06
C SER A 133 -8.24 -7.58 5.03
N SER A 134 -8.43 -6.32 5.45
CA SER A 134 -8.93 -5.24 4.59
C SER A 134 -7.79 -4.58 3.84
N PHE A 135 -7.97 -4.38 2.54
CA PHE A 135 -6.99 -3.74 1.66
C PHE A 135 -7.63 -2.61 0.86
N ASN A 136 -6.80 -1.64 0.50
CA ASN A 136 -7.22 -0.58 -0.42
C ASN A 136 -7.23 -1.11 -1.86
N THR A 137 -8.32 -0.89 -2.57
CA THR A 137 -8.52 -1.42 -3.92
C THR A 137 -7.96 -0.49 -5.02
N GLY A 138 -7.42 0.67 -4.63
CA GLY A 138 -6.69 1.62 -5.46
C GLY A 138 -7.49 2.13 -6.65
N THR A 139 -7.26 1.49 -7.81
CA THR A 139 -7.86 1.89 -9.10
C THR A 139 -9.09 1.09 -9.47
N LEU A 140 -9.51 0.14 -8.64
CA LEU A 140 -10.85 -0.45 -8.75
C LEU A 140 -11.88 0.62 -8.41
N PHE A 141 -13.04 0.58 -9.05
CA PHE A 141 -14.13 1.54 -8.80
C PHE A 141 -14.93 1.23 -7.52
N THR A 142 -14.25 0.69 -6.51
CA THR A 142 -14.79 0.26 -5.21
C THR A 142 -14.03 0.91 -4.06
N GLY A 143 -14.54 0.79 -2.83
CA GLY A 143 -13.82 1.21 -1.63
C GLY A 143 -12.83 0.15 -1.13
N ASP A 144 -12.43 0.29 0.12
CA ASP A 144 -11.65 -0.73 0.83
C ASP A 144 -12.49 -1.99 1.03
N MET A 145 -11.89 -3.16 0.82
CA MET A 145 -12.57 -4.44 0.85
C MET A 145 -11.66 -5.52 1.43
N LYS A 146 -12.24 -6.60 1.97
CA LYS A 146 -11.47 -7.77 2.36
C LYS A 146 -10.88 -8.46 1.14
N LEU A 147 -9.70 -9.07 1.28
CA LEU A 147 -9.06 -9.79 0.17
C LEU A 147 -9.98 -10.85 -0.45
N ARG A 148 -10.75 -11.60 0.36
CA ARG A 148 -11.77 -12.55 -0.14
C ARG A 148 -12.79 -11.91 -1.08
N ASP A 149 -13.22 -10.70 -0.77
CA ASP A 149 -14.25 -9.99 -1.53
C ASP A 149 -13.66 -9.37 -2.79
N ILE A 150 -12.39 -8.91 -2.72
CA ILE A 150 -11.63 -8.45 -3.88
C ILE A 150 -11.47 -9.59 -4.89
N ILE A 151 -11.04 -10.78 -4.45
CA ILE A 151 -10.89 -11.95 -5.34
C ILE A 151 -12.24 -12.30 -5.97
N ALA A 152 -13.29 -12.43 -5.17
CA ALA A 152 -14.63 -12.77 -5.69
C ALA A 152 -15.15 -11.72 -6.69
N TYR A 153 -14.83 -10.44 -6.48
CA TYR A 153 -15.17 -9.36 -7.40
C TYR A 153 -14.41 -9.45 -8.73
N LEU A 154 -13.09 -9.67 -8.66
CA LEU A 154 -12.24 -9.84 -9.84
C LEU A 154 -12.59 -11.09 -10.65
N GLU A 155 -12.92 -12.20 -9.97
CA GLU A 155 -13.39 -13.42 -10.64
C GLU A 155 -14.70 -13.18 -11.39
N LYS A 156 -15.66 -12.46 -10.81
CA LYS A 156 -16.90 -12.09 -11.51
C LYS A 156 -16.64 -11.18 -12.71
N ALA A 157 -15.70 -10.24 -12.58
CA ALA A 157 -15.39 -9.27 -13.63
C ALA A 157 -14.62 -9.91 -14.81
N TYR A 158 -13.67 -10.81 -14.54
CA TYR A 158 -12.67 -11.24 -15.53
C TYR A 158 -12.59 -12.76 -15.78
N LYS A 159 -13.15 -13.61 -14.90
CA LYS A 159 -13.06 -15.09 -14.98
C LYS A 159 -14.38 -15.76 -15.39
N HIS A 160 -15.47 -15.00 -15.55
CA HIS A 160 -16.78 -15.55 -15.89
C HIS A 160 -16.94 -15.81 -17.40
N HIS A 161 -18.10 -15.53 -18.00
CA HIS A 161 -18.42 -15.84 -19.40
C HIS A 161 -17.93 -14.79 -20.40
N ILE A 162 -17.08 -13.85 -19.98
CA ILE A 162 -16.52 -12.79 -20.83
C ILE A 162 -15.01 -12.76 -20.63
N GLY A 163 -14.26 -12.96 -21.71
CA GLY A 163 -12.80 -12.87 -21.72
C GLY A 163 -12.39 -11.50 -22.24
N ALA A 164 -12.06 -10.58 -21.35
CA ALA A 164 -11.71 -9.21 -21.72
C ALA A 164 -10.20 -9.04 -21.95
N GLU A 165 -9.82 -8.65 -23.16
CA GLU A 165 -8.44 -8.31 -23.50
C GLU A 165 -8.35 -6.85 -23.95
N PHE A 166 -7.85 -5.99 -23.08
CA PHE A 166 -7.79 -4.54 -23.33
C PHE A 166 -6.51 -3.89 -22.79
N SER A 167 -5.64 -4.65 -22.11
CA SER A 167 -4.41 -4.12 -21.52
C SER A 167 -3.38 -3.66 -22.55
N HIS A 168 -3.51 -4.08 -23.82
CA HIS A 168 -2.66 -3.64 -24.93
C HIS A 168 -3.05 -2.25 -25.49
N ILE A 169 -4.16 -1.66 -25.03
CA ILE A 169 -4.61 -0.33 -25.46
C ILE A 169 -3.69 0.72 -24.83
N HIS A 170 -3.08 1.55 -25.67
CA HIS A 170 -2.13 2.59 -25.25
C HIS A 170 -2.84 3.83 -24.69
N ASN A 171 -4.05 4.12 -25.16
CA ASN A 171 -4.85 5.24 -24.67
C ASN A 171 -5.38 4.96 -23.27
N THR A 172 -4.98 5.78 -22.30
CA THR A 172 -5.37 5.62 -20.89
C THR A 172 -6.88 5.83 -20.68
N ASP A 173 -7.50 6.77 -21.39
CA ASP A 173 -8.91 7.09 -21.20
C ASP A 173 -9.82 5.96 -21.69
N GLU A 174 -9.49 5.38 -22.85
CA GLU A 174 -10.20 4.22 -23.41
C GLU A 174 -10.06 3.00 -22.50
N ARG A 175 -8.83 2.71 -22.06
CA ARG A 175 -8.55 1.61 -21.14
C ARG A 175 -9.33 1.77 -19.84
N ARG A 176 -9.33 2.97 -19.25
CA ARG A 176 -10.06 3.27 -18.01
C ARG A 176 -11.58 3.21 -18.21
N TRP A 177 -12.08 3.62 -19.38
CA TRP A 177 -13.49 3.49 -19.72
C TRP A 177 -13.93 2.03 -19.78
N LEU A 178 -13.14 1.15 -20.41
CA LEU A 178 -13.41 -0.29 -20.47
C LEU A 178 -13.36 -0.94 -19.09
N GLN A 179 -12.32 -0.63 -18.30
CA GLN A 179 -12.20 -1.11 -16.91
C GLN A 179 -13.45 -0.79 -16.12
N ARG A 180 -13.90 0.48 -16.16
CA ARG A 180 -15.11 0.91 -15.45
C ARG A 180 -16.35 0.13 -15.88
N ARG A 181 -16.54 -0.08 -17.18
CA ARG A 181 -17.70 -0.81 -17.71
C ARG A 181 -17.71 -2.28 -17.26
N LEU A 182 -16.56 -2.95 -17.33
CA LEU A 182 -16.43 -4.37 -16.96
C LEU A 182 -16.57 -4.58 -15.45
N GLU A 183 -15.88 -3.77 -14.66
CA GLU A 183 -15.90 -3.87 -13.20
C GLU A 183 -17.29 -3.50 -12.64
N GLN A 184 -17.99 -2.50 -13.20
CA GLN A 184 -19.38 -2.24 -12.83
C GLN A 184 -20.32 -3.39 -13.19
N ALA A 185 -20.09 -4.05 -14.33
CA ALA A 185 -20.90 -5.19 -14.75
C ALA A 185 -20.76 -6.41 -13.82
N ALA A 186 -19.68 -6.50 -13.02
CA ALA A 186 -19.50 -7.56 -12.03
C ALA A 186 -20.57 -7.53 -10.91
N GLN A 187 -21.23 -6.38 -10.71
CA GLN A 187 -22.38 -6.25 -9.80
C GLN A 187 -23.71 -6.65 -10.47
N GLY A 188 -23.68 -7.06 -11.74
CA GLY A 188 -24.80 -7.48 -12.55
C GLY A 188 -24.99 -6.60 -13.79
N TYR A 189 -25.51 -7.19 -14.86
CA TYR A 189 -25.74 -6.50 -16.14
C TYR A 189 -26.98 -5.60 -16.18
N GLY A 190 -27.73 -5.51 -15.08
CA GLY A 190 -28.89 -4.59 -14.97
C GLY A 190 -30.06 -4.87 -15.92
N PHE A 191 -30.14 -6.05 -16.55
CA PHE A 191 -31.23 -6.34 -17.49
C PHE A 191 -32.58 -6.48 -16.80
N SER A 192 -33.57 -5.72 -17.29
CA SER A 192 -34.97 -5.84 -16.87
C SER A 192 -35.55 -7.20 -17.25
N ALA A 193 -36.59 -7.64 -16.52
CA ALA A 193 -37.30 -8.88 -16.85
C ALA A 193 -37.87 -8.87 -18.28
N ALA A 194 -38.33 -7.71 -18.76
CA ALA A 194 -38.78 -7.54 -20.13
C ALA A 194 -37.66 -7.79 -21.14
N ARG A 195 -36.47 -7.22 -20.92
CA ARG A 195 -35.31 -7.44 -21.80
C ARG A 195 -34.85 -8.89 -21.83
N LYS A 196 -34.89 -9.59 -20.69
CA LYS A 196 -34.58 -11.03 -20.62
C LYS A 196 -35.56 -11.86 -21.45
N LYS A 197 -36.86 -11.55 -21.41
CA LYS A 197 -37.88 -12.22 -22.24
C LYS A 197 -37.68 -11.94 -23.73
N GLU A 198 -37.34 -10.70 -24.08
CA GLU A 198 -37.02 -10.32 -25.46
C GLU A 198 -35.82 -11.10 -26.00
N LEU A 199 -34.71 -11.16 -25.25
CA LEU A 199 -33.53 -11.95 -25.64
C LEU A 199 -33.85 -13.43 -25.81
N LEU A 200 -34.64 -14.01 -24.89
CA LEU A 200 -35.08 -15.40 -25.00
C LEU A 200 -35.92 -15.63 -26.26
N ASN A 201 -36.86 -14.73 -26.58
CA ASN A 201 -37.67 -14.83 -27.79
C ASN A 201 -36.79 -14.80 -29.06
N THR A 202 -35.75 -13.97 -29.09
CA THR A 202 -34.80 -13.93 -30.21
C THR A 202 -34.04 -15.26 -30.35
N LEU A 203 -33.58 -15.85 -29.25
CA LEU A 203 -32.91 -17.16 -29.27
C LEU A 203 -33.85 -18.28 -29.75
N VAL A 204 -35.10 -18.29 -29.28
CA VAL A 204 -36.13 -19.26 -29.70
C VAL A 204 -36.47 -19.08 -31.18
N ALA A 205 -36.55 -17.85 -31.67
CA ALA A 205 -36.80 -17.58 -33.09
C ALA A 205 -35.64 -18.07 -33.98
N ALA A 206 -34.39 -17.88 -33.55
CA ALA A 206 -33.21 -18.36 -34.26
C ALA A 206 -33.20 -19.91 -34.35
N ASP A 207 -33.39 -20.60 -33.22
CA ASP A 207 -33.47 -22.07 -33.16
C ASP A 207 -34.67 -22.61 -33.97
N GLY A 208 -35.83 -21.96 -33.87
CA GLY A 208 -37.03 -22.32 -34.62
C GLY A 208 -36.84 -22.22 -36.13
N LEU A 209 -36.18 -21.15 -36.60
CA LEU A 209 -35.86 -20.96 -38.00
C LEU A 209 -34.93 -22.06 -38.53
N GLU A 210 -33.87 -22.40 -37.80
CA GLU A 210 -32.93 -23.48 -38.17
C GLU A 210 -33.65 -24.83 -38.28
N LYS A 211 -34.48 -25.17 -37.28
CA LYS A 211 -35.29 -26.41 -37.30
C LYS A 211 -36.27 -26.44 -38.47
N TYR A 212 -36.89 -25.31 -38.82
CA TYR A 212 -37.78 -25.22 -39.96
C TYR A 212 -37.03 -25.43 -41.27
N LEU A 213 -35.90 -24.74 -41.47
CA LEU A 213 -35.06 -24.90 -42.66
C LEU A 213 -34.55 -26.33 -42.80
N HIS A 214 -34.20 -26.99 -41.69
CA HIS A 214 -33.81 -28.40 -41.68
C HIS A 214 -34.89 -29.35 -42.17
N LYS A 215 -36.12 -29.14 -41.72
CA LYS A 215 -37.24 -30.00 -42.12
C LYS A 215 -37.69 -29.72 -43.56
N ARG A 216 -37.67 -28.46 -43.99
CA ARG A 216 -38.27 -28.04 -45.26
C ARG A 216 -37.34 -28.18 -46.46
N PHE A 217 -36.04 -27.92 -46.28
CA PHE A 217 -35.06 -27.90 -47.37
C PHE A 217 -33.96 -28.93 -47.14
N VAL A 218 -34.34 -30.21 -47.23
CA VAL A 218 -33.42 -31.34 -47.04
C VAL A 218 -32.37 -31.37 -48.14
N GLY A 219 -31.11 -31.61 -47.78
CA GLY A 219 -29.98 -31.70 -48.72
C GLY A 219 -29.40 -30.36 -49.18
N GLN A 220 -30.01 -29.23 -48.80
CA GLN A 220 -29.49 -27.90 -49.13
C GLN A 220 -28.48 -27.42 -48.09
N LYS A 221 -27.35 -26.86 -48.55
CA LYS A 221 -26.31 -26.27 -47.69
C LYS A 221 -26.79 -24.91 -47.17
N ARG A 222 -26.88 -24.75 -45.85
CA ARG A 222 -27.47 -23.55 -45.23
C ARG A 222 -26.58 -22.78 -44.24
N PHE A 223 -25.34 -23.24 -43.99
CA PHE A 223 -24.43 -22.61 -43.03
C PHE A 223 -25.12 -22.33 -41.68
N SER A 224 -25.57 -23.39 -41.02
CA SER A 224 -26.41 -23.31 -39.83
C SER A 224 -25.78 -22.46 -38.72
N LEU A 225 -26.62 -21.70 -38.02
CA LEU A 225 -26.28 -20.91 -36.84
C LEU A 225 -26.32 -21.74 -35.54
N GLU A 226 -26.53 -23.06 -35.59
CA GLU A 226 -26.53 -23.90 -34.39
C GLU A 226 -25.19 -23.82 -33.64
N GLY A 227 -25.24 -23.31 -32.40
CA GLY A 227 -24.12 -23.04 -31.50
C GLY A 227 -24.45 -21.93 -30.51
#